data_AF-A0AAU3P870-F1
#
_entry.id   AF-A0AAU3P870-F1
#
_cell.length_a   1.000
_cell.length_b   1.000
_cell.length_c   1.000
_cell.angle_alpha   90.00
_cell.angle_beta   90.00
_cell.angle_gamma   90.00
#
_symmetry.space_group_name_H-M   'P 1'
#
loop_
_entity.id
_entity.type
_entity.pdbx_description
1 polymer ?
#
loop_
_entity_poly.entity_id
_entity_poly.type
_entity_poly.pdbx_seq_one_letter_code
_entity_poly.pdbx_strand_id
1 'polypeptide(L)' 'MSTAPDPEPRDPKSALVFDDPLSTQSSDDTDQGWGERPTHSGDSAADLARFLDEKPPHHL' A
#
# COMPACT_ATOMS: atom_id res chain seq x y z
N MET A 1 8.42 -6.11 -56.25
CA MET A 1 7.70 -6.75 -55.13
C MET A 1 8.62 -6.72 -53.91
N SER A 2 8.41 -5.78 -52.99
CA SER A 2 9.17 -5.76 -51.72
C SER A 2 8.46 -6.67 -50.71
N THR A 3 9.18 -7.65 -50.17
CA THR A 3 8.70 -8.49 -49.08
C THR A 3 8.86 -7.76 -47.75
N ALA A 4 7.86 -7.86 -46.87
CA ALA A 4 7.94 -7.33 -45.52
C ALA A 4 8.87 -8.22 -44.67
N PRO A 5 9.60 -7.66 -43.69
CA PRO A 5 10.49 -8.43 -42.83
C PRO A 5 9.69 -9.32 -41.87
N ASP A 6 10.28 -10.46 -41.50
CA ASP A 6 9.71 -11.43 -40.57
C ASP A 6 9.68 -10.85 -39.13
N PRO A 7 8.59 -11.04 -38.35
CA PRO A 7 8.51 -10.51 -37.00
C PRO A 7 9.52 -11.17 -36.05
N GLU A 8 10.34 -10.36 -35.40
CA GLU A 8 11.26 -10.84 -34.35
C GLU A 8 10.50 -11.33 -33.09
N PRO A 9 11.08 -12.28 -32.33
CA PRO A 9 10.50 -12.77 -31.08
C PRO A 9 10.37 -11.63 -30.06
N ARG A 10 9.18 -11.48 -29.48
CA ARG A 10 8.88 -10.46 -28.46
C ARG A 10 8.56 -11.14 -27.15
N ASP A 11 9.05 -10.57 -26.05
CA ASP A 11 8.63 -11.01 -24.73
C ASP A 11 7.10 -10.92 -24.60
N PRO A 12 6.46 -11.92 -23.97
CA PRO A 12 5.03 -11.92 -23.77
C PRO A 12 4.65 -10.70 -22.91
N LYS A 13 3.70 -9.91 -23.43
CA LYS A 13 3.15 -8.78 -22.68
C LYS A 13 2.41 -9.32 -21.46
N SER A 14 2.49 -8.59 -20.35
CA SER A 14 1.67 -8.87 -19.17
C SER A 14 0.20 -8.98 -19.58
N ALA A 15 -0.46 -10.06 -19.14
CA ALA A 15 -1.87 -10.25 -19.40
C ALA A 15 -2.70 -9.25 -18.59
N LEU A 16 -3.75 -8.72 -19.20
CA LEU A 16 -4.76 -7.94 -18.49
C LEU A 16 -5.69 -8.90 -17.76
N VAL A 17 -5.94 -8.65 -16.47
CA VAL A 17 -6.87 -9.43 -15.65
C VAL A 17 -8.20 -8.69 -15.62
N PHE A 18 -9.29 -9.37 -16.00
CA PHE A 18 -10.65 -8.82 -16.07
C PHE A 18 -11.62 -9.52 -15.09
N ASP A 19 -11.07 -10.30 -14.16
CA ASP A 19 -11.85 -10.88 -13.06
C ASP A 19 -12.40 -9.77 -12.15
N ASP A 20 -13.40 -10.12 -11.35
CA ASP A 20 -13.99 -9.17 -10.41
C ASP A 20 -12.92 -8.66 -9.41
N PRO A 21 -12.63 -7.34 -9.37
CA PRO A 21 -11.60 -6.81 -8.49
C PRO A 21 -11.90 -7.02 -7.00
N LEU A 22 -13.16 -7.28 -6.62
CA LEU A 22 -13.56 -7.55 -5.24
C LEU A 22 -13.50 -9.05 -4.88
N SER A 23 -13.13 -9.92 -5.82
CA SER A 23 -13.01 -11.36 -5.56
C SER A 23 -11.76 -11.74 -4.76
N THR A 24 -10.80 -10.82 -4.63
CA THR A 24 -9.55 -11.00 -3.86
C THR A 24 -9.40 -9.92 -2.81
N GLN A 25 -8.90 -10.27 -1.62
CA GLN A 25 -8.55 -9.29 -0.61
C GLN A 25 -7.37 -8.43 -1.10
N SER A 26 -7.53 -7.12 -1.08
CA SER A 26 -6.46 -6.18 -1.39
C SER A 26 -5.62 -5.88 -0.15
N SER A 27 -4.39 -5.39 -0.36
CA SER A 27 -3.55 -4.94 0.75
C SER A 27 -4.14 -3.73 1.48
N ASP A 28 -4.98 -2.94 0.81
CA ASP A 28 -5.66 -1.77 1.38
C ASP A 28 -6.82 -2.17 2.29
N ASP A 29 -7.39 -3.37 2.09
CA ASP A 29 -8.40 -3.96 2.97
C ASP A 29 -7.82 -4.46 4.29
N THR A 30 -6.49 -4.43 4.44
CA THR A 30 -5.82 -4.81 5.67
C THR A 30 -5.36 -3.55 6.39
N ASP A 31 -5.60 -3.49 7.70
CA ASP A 31 -5.01 -2.45 8.57
C ASP A 31 -3.50 -2.67 8.79
N GLN A 32 -2.81 -3.43 7.91
CA GLN A 32 -1.37 -3.65 7.98
C GLN A 32 -0.64 -2.30 7.99
N GLY A 33 0.28 -2.11 8.94
CA GLY A 33 0.95 -0.82 9.16
C GLY A 33 0.14 0.26 9.89
N TRP A 34 -1.17 0.06 10.12
CA TRP A 34 -1.98 0.93 10.97
C TRP A 34 -1.97 0.39 12.40
N GLY A 35 -1.21 1.04 13.29
CA GLY A 35 -1.12 0.65 14.70
C GLY A 35 -0.22 -0.55 15.00
N GLU A 36 0.35 -1.20 13.98
CA GLU A 36 1.46 -2.13 14.16
C GLU A 36 2.67 -1.38 14.75
N ARG A 37 2.99 -1.69 16.01
CA ARG A 37 4.12 -1.08 16.70
C ARG A 37 5.40 -1.86 16.41
N PRO A 38 6.52 -1.19 16.07
CA PRO A 38 7.83 -1.81 16.12
C PRO A 38 8.06 -2.34 17.54
N THR A 39 8.49 -3.60 17.68
CA THR A 39 8.69 -4.27 18.97
C THR A 39 9.79 -3.67 19.84
N HIS A 40 10.46 -2.60 19.38
CA HIS A 40 11.62 -2.02 20.03
C HIS A 40 11.38 -0.54 20.34
N SER A 41 11.22 -0.28 21.64
CA SER A 41 11.45 1.00 22.31
C SER A 41 10.41 2.11 22.11
N GLY A 42 9.27 1.96 22.77
CA GLY A 42 8.38 3.08 23.10
C GLY A 42 7.24 2.61 23.99
N ASP A 43 7.13 3.14 25.21
CA ASP A 43 5.99 2.84 26.08
C ASP A 43 4.74 3.47 25.48
N SER A 44 3.99 2.62 24.78
CA SER A 44 2.71 2.90 24.16
C SER A 44 1.74 3.75 24.98
N ALA A 45 1.75 3.57 26.31
CA ALA A 45 0.87 4.28 27.22
C ALA A 45 1.36 5.71 27.44
N ALA A 46 2.68 5.92 27.50
CA ALA A 46 3.29 7.23 27.63
C ALA A 46 3.07 8.10 26.39
N ASP A 47 3.15 7.51 25.19
CA ASP A 47 2.85 8.23 23.94
C ASP A 47 1.38 8.66 23.86
N LEU A 48 0.45 7.78 24.24
CA LEU A 48 -0.99 8.10 24.28
C LEU A 48 -1.29 9.21 25.29
N ALA A 49 -0.70 9.13 26.49
CA ALA A 49 -0.84 10.16 27.51
C ALA A 49 -0.37 11.53 27.00
N ARG A 50 0.79 11.59 26.33
CA ARG A 50 1.29 12.84 25.73
C ARG A 50 0.34 13.41 24.69
N PHE A 51 -0.23 12.59 23.80
CA PHE A 51 -1.20 13.06 22.80
C PHE A 51 -2.48 13.63 23.42
N LEU A 52 -2.94 13.07 24.54
CA LEU A 52 -4.13 13.55 25.25
C LEU A 52 -3.85 14.84 26.03
N ASP A 53 -2.65 14.97 26.60
CA ASP A 53 -2.24 16.12 27.41
C ASP A 53 -1.75 17.30 26.57
N GLU A 54 -1.17 17.05 25.39
CA GLU A 54 -0.64 18.10 24.51
C GLU A 54 -1.77 18.77 23.72
N LYS A 55 -2.36 19.82 24.29
CA LYS A 55 -3.27 20.70 23.53
C LYS A 55 -2.52 21.35 22.36
N PRO A 56 -3.06 21.30 21.12
CA PRO A 56 -2.42 21.98 20.00
C PRO A 56 -2.35 23.48 20.30
N PRO A 57 -1.21 24.14 19.97
CA PRO A 57 -1.18 25.59 20.01
C PRO A 57 -2.26 26.08 19.05
N HIS A 58 -3.08 27.02 19.49
CA HIS A 58 -4.31 27.49 18.84
C HIS A 58 -5.58 26.70 19.18
N HIS A 59 -5.89 26.58 20.48
CA HIS A 59 -7.28 26.69 20.93
C HIS A 59 -7.49 28.16 21.34
N LEU A 60 -8.18 28.94 20.51
CA LEU A 60 -8.73 30.23 20.91
C LEU A 60 -10.18 30.04 21.34
#